data_AF-A0A9P0C0J7-F1
#
_entry.id   AF-A0A9P0C0J7-F1
#
_cell.length_a   1.000
_cell.length_b   1.000
_cell.length_c   1.000
_cell.angle_alpha   90.00
_cell.angle_beta   90.00
_cell.angle_gamma   90.00
#
_symmetry.space_group_name_H-M   'P 1'
#
loop_
_entity.id
_entity.type
_entity.pdbx_description
1 polymer ?
#
loop_
_entity_poly.entity_id
_entity_poly.type
_entity_poly.pdbx_seq_one_letter_code
_entity_poly.pdbx_strand_id
1 'polypeptide(L)'
;MPSVSDPGSWRKQINRRAMVSKIEESIQQTGVPIHLTAVEMEYFVFTKVKSREQYMNTILKILMRLRRIILHQNGHPDPDHVIARLRESNGQRGVNTQVLRSLQNLGMH
;
A
#
# COMPACT_ATOMS: atom_id res chain seq x y z
N MET A 1 30.97 -5.20 -26.03
CA MET A 1 30.17 -4.37 -25.10
C MET A 1 28.72 -4.41 -25.57
N PRO A 2 27.74 -4.91 -24.79
CA PRO A 2 26.35 -4.91 -25.24
C PRO A 2 25.74 -3.52 -25.03
N SER A 3 25.58 -2.84 -26.16
CA SER A 3 24.94 -1.56 -26.36
C SER A 3 23.49 -1.57 -25.87
N VAL A 4 23.16 -0.53 -25.10
CA VAL A 4 21.90 0.22 -25.08
C VAL A 4 20.62 -0.64 -25.15
N SER A 5 19.99 -0.78 -23.99
CA SER A 5 18.58 -1.12 -23.77
C SER A 5 17.66 -0.89 -24.97
N ASP A 6 17.62 -1.86 -25.88
CA ASP A 6 16.79 -1.84 -27.08
C ASP A 6 15.33 -1.58 -26.68
N PRO A 7 14.65 -0.56 -27.23
CA PRO A 7 13.30 -0.19 -26.83
C PRO A 7 12.28 -1.31 -27.10
N GLY A 8 12.60 -2.31 -27.91
CA GLY A 8 11.82 -3.54 -28.10
C GLY A 8 12.17 -4.69 -27.13
N SER A 9 13.29 -4.60 -26.41
CA SER A 9 13.79 -5.72 -25.58
C SER A 9 12.88 -6.07 -24.40
N TRP A 10 12.07 -5.13 -23.88
CA TRP A 10 11.14 -5.42 -22.76
C TRP A 10 10.10 -6.49 -23.08
N ARG A 11 9.74 -6.67 -24.37
CA ARG A 11 8.84 -7.75 -24.81
C ARG A 11 9.53 -9.11 -24.91
N LYS A 12 10.86 -9.15 -24.90
CA LYS A 12 11.60 -10.42 -24.97
C LYS A 12 11.30 -11.25 -23.73
N GLN A 13 11.09 -12.55 -23.95
CA GLN A 13 10.77 -13.51 -22.89
C GLN A 13 11.81 -13.51 -21.76
N ILE A 14 13.09 -13.26 -22.07
CA ILE A 14 14.15 -13.19 -21.06
C ILE A 14 13.93 -12.04 -20.05
N ASN A 15 13.51 -10.87 -20.54
CA ASN A 15 13.23 -9.72 -19.68
C ASN A 15 11.93 -9.92 -18.90
N ARG A 16 10.92 -10.55 -19.51
CA ARG A 16 9.68 -10.92 -18.81
C ARG A 16 9.96 -11.89 -17.67
N ARG A 17 10.74 -12.95 -17.89
CA ARG A 17 11.17 -13.89 -16.84
C ARG A 17 11.93 -13.19 -15.71
N ALA A 18 12.85 -12.27 -16.04
CA ALA A 18 13.55 -11.49 -15.03
C ALA A 18 12.61 -10.62 -14.16
N MET A 19 11.51 -10.12 -14.73
CA MET A 19 10.50 -9.37 -13.98
C MET A 19 9.63 -10.27 -13.12
N VAL A 20 9.19 -11.42 -13.65
CA VAL A 20 8.48 -12.45 -12.87
C VAL A 20 9.29 -12.86 -11.64
N SER A 21 10.59 -13.11 -11.80
CA SER A 21 11.49 -13.45 -10.69
C SER A 21 11.47 -12.37 -9.60
N LYS A 22 11.58 -11.08 -9.98
CA LYS A 22 11.52 -9.96 -9.03
C LYS A 22 10.20 -9.84 -8.28
N ILE A 23 9.09 -10.17 -8.96
CA ILE A 23 7.78 -10.23 -8.34
C ILE A 23 7.76 -11.40 -7.36
N GLU A 24 8.16 -12.61 -7.76
CA GLU A 24 8.23 -13.79 -6.87
C GLU A 24 9.06 -13.52 -5.62
N GLU A 25 10.25 -12.94 -5.75
CA GLU A 25 11.09 -12.59 -4.60
C GLU A 25 10.35 -11.65 -3.65
N SER A 26 9.64 -10.66 -4.18
CA SER A 26 8.85 -9.72 -3.36
C SER A 26 7.64 -10.38 -2.71
N ILE A 27 6.99 -11.34 -3.39
CA ILE A 27 5.89 -12.13 -2.86
C ILE A 27 6.40 -13.02 -1.71
N GLN A 28 7.51 -13.73 -1.91
CA GLN A 28 8.11 -14.57 -0.87
C GLN A 28 8.48 -13.76 0.37
N GLN A 29 8.99 -12.54 0.19
CA GLN A 29 9.28 -11.61 1.29
C GLN A 29 8.03 -11.19 2.08
N THR A 30 6.84 -11.24 1.48
CA THR A 30 5.60 -10.91 2.20
C THR A 30 5.18 -11.94 3.23
N GLY A 31 5.62 -13.20 3.08
CA GLY A 31 5.24 -14.28 3.99
C GLY A 31 3.74 -14.61 4.03
N VAL A 32 2.91 -13.97 3.20
CA VAL A 32 1.46 -14.20 3.13
C VAL A 32 1.06 -14.86 1.82
N PRO A 33 0.02 -15.71 1.84
CA PRO A 33 -0.54 -16.27 0.62
C PRO A 33 -1.17 -15.15 -0.20
N ILE A 34 -0.62 -14.91 -1.39
CA ILE A 34 -1.15 -13.95 -2.35
C ILE A 34 -2.04 -14.69 -3.35
N HIS A 35 -3.21 -14.12 -3.63
CA HIS A 35 -4.23 -14.73 -4.49
C HIS A 35 -3.79 -14.96 -5.95
N LEU A 36 -2.79 -14.22 -6.43
CA LEU A 36 -2.29 -14.28 -7.80
C LEU A 36 -0.79 -14.61 -7.78
N THR A 37 -0.38 -15.51 -8.68
CA THR A 37 1.03 -15.86 -8.84
C THR A 37 1.80 -14.74 -9.55
N ALA A 38 3.12 -14.69 -9.38
CA ALA A 38 3.97 -13.71 -10.05
C ALA A 38 3.86 -13.76 -11.58
N VAL A 39 3.70 -14.96 -12.14
CA VAL A 39 3.51 -15.19 -13.59
C VAL A 39 2.20 -14.57 -14.05
N GLU A 40 1.11 -14.80 -13.31
CA GLU A 40 -0.19 -14.21 -13.66
C GLU A 40 -0.19 -12.69 -13.51
N MET A 41 0.40 -12.16 -12.44
CA MET A 41 0.56 -10.72 -12.24
C MET A 41 1.31 -10.06 -13.41
N GLU A 42 2.39 -10.67 -13.90
CA GLU A 42 3.13 -10.15 -15.05
C GLU A 42 2.33 -10.27 -16.35
N TYR A 43 1.63 -11.37 -16.57
CA TYR A 43 0.78 -11.57 -17.75
C TYR A 43 -0.34 -10.52 -17.85
N PHE A 44 -1.01 -10.20 -16.74
CA PHE A 44 -2.00 -9.12 -16.68
C PHE A 44 -1.41 -7.76 -17.03
N VAL A 45 -0.18 -7.48 -16.57
CA VAL A 45 0.51 -6.22 -16.90
C VAL A 45 0.84 -6.19 -18.39
N PHE A 46 1.44 -7.26 -18.92
CA PHE A 46 1.84 -7.37 -20.32
C PHE A 46 0.66 -7.20 -21.28
N THR A 47 -0.50 -7.76 -20.94
CA THR A 47 -1.73 -7.63 -21.74
C THR A 47 -2.36 -6.25 -21.64
N LYS A 48 -2.30 -5.60 -20.47
CA LYS A 48 -2.85 -4.24 -20.27
C LYS A 48 -2.02 -3.13 -20.88
N VAL A 49 -0.70 -3.27 -20.94
CA VAL A 49 0.19 -2.17 -21.34
C VAL A 49 0.76 -2.38 -22.74
N LYS A 50 0.78 -1.30 -23.53
CA LYS A 50 1.35 -1.31 -24.88
C LYS A 50 2.75 -0.70 -24.95
N SER A 51 3.19 -0.07 -23.87
CA SER A 51 4.46 0.67 -23.80
C SER A 51 5.37 0.14 -22.69
N ARG A 52 6.69 0.15 -22.96
CA ARG A 52 7.74 -0.22 -21.99
C ARG A 52 7.62 0.56 -20.68
N GLU A 53 7.42 1.86 -20.78
CA GLU A 53 7.38 2.74 -19.61
C GLU A 53 6.19 2.41 -18.70
N GLN A 54 5.01 2.19 -19.31
CA GLN A 54 3.82 1.75 -18.58
C GLN A 54 4.00 0.36 -17.95
N TYR A 55 4.65 -0.57 -18.67
CA TYR A 55 5.01 -1.88 -18.14
C TYR A 55 5.88 -1.74 -16.88
N MET A 56 7.01 -1.03 -16.97
CA MET A 56 7.91 -0.84 -15.84
C MET A 56 7.22 -0.13 -14.67
N ASN A 57 6.46 0.94 -14.93
CA ASN A 57 5.71 1.66 -13.91
C ASN A 57 4.68 0.77 -13.19
N THR A 58 4.04 -0.15 -13.92
CA THR A 58 3.04 -1.05 -13.32
C THR A 58 3.72 -2.13 -12.48
N ILE A 59 4.83 -2.71 -12.96
CA ILE A 59 5.64 -3.65 -12.16
C ILE A 59 6.13 -2.98 -10.88
N LEU A 60 6.64 -1.75 -10.96
CA LEU A 60 7.05 -0.98 -9.77
C LEU A 60 5.90 -0.81 -8.77
N LYS A 61 4.70 -0.48 -9.25
CA LYS A 61 3.50 -0.38 -8.40
C LYS A 61 3.15 -1.72 -7.73
N ILE A 62 3.32 -2.85 -8.42
CA ILE A 62 3.11 -4.18 -7.83
C ILE A 62 4.12 -4.41 -6.70
N LEU A 63 5.41 -4.21 -6.96
CA LEU A 63 6.47 -4.38 -5.96
C LEU A 63 6.24 -3.48 -4.73
N MET A 64 5.80 -2.23 -4.93
CA MET A 64 5.46 -1.33 -3.83
C MET A 64 4.26 -1.82 -3.01
N ARG A 65 3.22 -2.37 -3.65
CA ARG A 65 2.08 -2.96 -2.94
C ARG A 65 2.50 -4.18 -2.12
N LEU A 66 3.33 -5.04 -2.68
CA LEU A 66 3.89 -6.19 -1.97
C LEU A 66 4.68 -5.75 -0.73
N ARG A 67 5.51 -4.71 -0.86
CA ARG A 67 6.22 -4.12 0.30
C ARG A 67 5.27 -3.52 1.32
N ARG A 68 4.20 -2.84 0.89
CA ARG A 68 3.19 -2.31 1.82
C ARG A 68 2.53 -3.41 2.64
N ILE A 69 2.27 -4.58 2.05
CA ILE A 69 1.71 -5.73 2.76
C ILE A 69 2.66 -6.20 3.88
N ILE A 70 3.98 -6.19 3.65
CA ILE A 70 5.00 -6.48 4.68
C ILE A 70 4.90 -5.48 5.84
N LEU A 71 4.78 -4.18 5.54
CA LEU A 71 4.68 -3.13 6.56
C LEU A 71 3.35 -3.19 7.34
N HIS A 72 2.23 -3.41 6.67
CA HIS A 72 0.90 -3.47 7.31
C HIS A 72 0.74 -4.72 8.19
N GLN A 73 1.39 -5.83 7.84
CA GLN A 73 1.42 -7.01 8.73
C GLN A 73 2.08 -6.73 10.07
N ASN A 74 2.99 -5.76 10.15
CA ASN A 74 3.68 -5.37 11.38
C ASN A 74 2.93 -4.29 12.19
N GLY A 75 1.64 -4.05 11.91
CA GLY A 75 0.79 -3.21 12.75
C GLY A 75 1.01 -1.70 12.60
N HIS A 76 1.66 -1.23 11.54
CA HIS A 76 1.82 0.20 11.30
C HIS A 76 0.57 0.77 10.58
N PRO A 77 -0.20 1.67 11.20
CA PRO A 77 -1.34 2.29 10.55
C PRO A 77 -0.88 3.15 9.38
N ASP A 78 -1.65 3.10 8.30
CA ASP A 78 -1.45 3.88 7.08
C ASP A 78 -1.19 5.37 7.42
N PRO A 79 -0.18 6.04 6.81
CA PRO A 79 0.11 7.45 7.11
C PRO A 79 -1.06 8.38 6.79
N ASP A 80 -2.02 7.97 5.94
CA ASP A 80 -3.26 8.71 5.68
C ASP A 80 -4.19 8.69 6.91
N HIS A 81 -4.18 7.61 7.69
CA HIS A 81 -4.90 7.53 8.97
C HIS A 81 -4.28 8.42 10.07
N VAL A 82 -2.97 8.68 10.04
CA VAL A 82 -2.36 9.61 11.00
C VAL A 82 -2.88 11.04 10.78
N ILE A 83 -3.04 11.47 9.52
CA ILE A 83 -3.59 12.78 9.18
C ILE A 83 -5.08 12.86 9.56
N ALA A 84 -5.87 11.80 9.31
CA ALA A 84 -7.27 11.74 9.74
C ALA A 84 -7.40 11.87 11.27
N ARG A 85 -6.59 11.14 12.05
CA ARG A 85 -6.65 11.14 13.52
C ARG A 85 -6.22 12.47 14.14
N LEU A 86 -5.25 13.17 13.56
CA LEU A 86 -4.82 14.49 14.02
C LEU A 86 -5.91 15.56 13.79
N ARG A 87 -6.75 15.40 12.76
CA ARG A 87 -7.89 16.31 12.51
C ARG A 87 -9.06 16.04 13.45
N GLU A 88 -9.33 14.78 13.80
CA GLU A 88 -10.39 14.42 14.75
C GLU A 88 -10.03 14.79 16.21
N SER A 89 -8.75 14.69 16.59
CA SER A 89 -8.31 15.02 17.95
C SER A 89 -8.35 16.52 18.30
N ASN A 90 -8.54 17.41 17.31
CA ASN A 90 -8.58 18.86 17.53
C ASN A 90 -10.01 19.44 17.59
N GLY A 91 -11.05 18.59 17.57
CA GLY A 91 -12.46 19.01 17.52
C GLY A 91 -13.32 18.71 18.75
N GLN A 92 -12.84 17.96 19.74
CA GLN A 92 -13.62 17.59 20.93
C GLN A 92 -12.97 18.11 22.22
N ARG A 93 -12.96 19.43 22.37
CA ARG A 93 -12.89 20.12 23.67
C ARG A 93 -14.14 20.98 23.81
N GLY A 94 -15.19 20.37 24.34
CA GLY A 94 -16.47 21.02 24.57
C GLY A 94 -17.23 20.35 25.71
N VAL A 95 -16.75 20.61 26.93
CA VAL A 95 -17.50 20.62 28.20
C VAL A 95 -18.47 19.46 28.48
N ASN A 96 -17.96 18.47 29.22
CA ASN A 96 -18.79 17.57 30.01
C ASN A 96 -19.48 18.39 31.12
N THR A 97 -20.70 18.87 30.88
CA THR A 97 -21.48 19.67 31.85
C THR A 97 -22.17 18.83 32.93
N GLN A 98 -21.76 17.56 33.12
CA GLN A 98 -22.35 16.68 34.13
C GLN A 98 -21.93 17.06 35.57
N VAL A 99 -20.84 17.82 35.77
CA VAL A 99 -20.36 18.15 37.12
C VAL A 99 -21.03 19.39 37.74
N LEU A 100 -21.76 20.19 36.95
CA LEU A 100 -22.44 21.40 37.46
C LEU A 100 -23.93 21.18 37.84
N ARG A 101 -24.55 20.04 37.50
CA ARG A 101 -25.93 19.74 37.94
C ARG A 101 -26.02 19.21 39.37
N SER A 102 -24.93 18.73 39.95
CA SER A 102 -24.94 18.10 41.29
C SER A 102 -24.78 19.09 42.46
N LEU A 103 -24.66 20.40 42.20
CA LEU A 103 -24.50 21.42 43.27
C LEU A 103 -25.74 22.31 43.51
N GLN A 104 -26.89 22.00 42.91
CA GLN A 104 -28.15 22.72 43.20
C GLN A 104 -29.12 21.98 44.13
N ASN A 105 -28.75 20.83 44.69
CA ASN A 105 -29.63 20.02 45.53
C ASN A 105 -29.25 20.01 47.04
N LEU A 106 -28.53 21.03 47.50
CA LEU A 106 -28.11 21.21 48.92
C LEU A 106 -28.54 22.58 49.48
N GLY A 107 -29.80 22.94 49.25
CA GLY A 107 -30.36 24.19 49.76
C GLY A 107 -31.87 24.19 49.86
N MET A 108 -32.46 23.20 50.52
CA MET A 108 -33.84 23.23 51.05
C MET A 108 -33.96 22.26 52.24
N HIS A 109 -33.60 22.73 53.44
CA HIS A 109 -34.36 22.50 54.68
C HIS A 109 -34.13 23.69 55.61
#